data_AF-A0AAT9WFE1-F1
#
_entry.id   AF-A0AAT9WFE1-F1
#
_cell.length_a   1.000
_cell.length_b   1.000
_cell.length_c   1.000
_cell.angle_alpha   90.00
_cell.angle_beta   90.00
_cell.angle_gamma   90.00
#
_symmetry.space_group_name_H-M   'P 1'
#
loop_
_entity.id
_entity.type
_entity.pdbx_description
1 polymer ?
#
loop_
_entity_poly.entity_id
_entity_poly.type
_entity_poly.pdbx_seq_one_letter_code
_entity_poly.pdbx_strand_id
1 'polypeptide(L)'
;MNKIYERFAGLFIDSEGGVELLKKHRNVIRTFFWLFAFAGIATILVFVIDVAFGLSGESAAPSAIGSALSTKKPLGELLGPFGDFFGGVLNPIFTFLTFFGVIVTIVMQRVELSHTKDENTRNAAAQTVRAVENTVFNLIELHHKIIDGLVFSRSMIPQPQMDVIRRNSGQPPLPDVITSGRAVFGEVIIGLTNLSSTAEIVAAYKSLQNRNNGVMGHYFRNLYQALRIIDDHHEPILPLEIQQRYANIFRAQLSSAELAILFLNCLDGMVDHGEFKRLLIKYRFLEHIPLERKGTNYSYSGNGRTIASPEMISQYVMDSGDRAGLPSERISAFGRNPEVLDLVKSV
;
A
#
# COMPACT_ATOMS: atom_id res chain seq x y z
N MET A 1 -36.64 19.88 32.13
CA MET A 1 -35.16 19.73 32.06
C MET A 1 -34.71 18.73 31.00
N ASN A 2 -35.17 17.46 30.98
CA ASN A 2 -34.76 16.48 29.95
C ASN A 2 -34.97 16.94 28.50
N LYS A 3 -36.17 17.46 28.15
CA LYS A 3 -36.43 18.00 26.79
C LYS A 3 -35.53 19.19 26.39
N ILE A 4 -35.01 19.94 27.37
CA ILE A 4 -34.13 21.09 27.13
C ILE A 4 -32.69 20.59 26.91
N TYR A 5 -32.25 19.62 27.70
CA TYR A 5 -30.99 18.92 27.50
C TYR A 5 -30.93 18.23 26.14
N GLU A 6 -31.99 17.56 25.69
CA GLU A 6 -32.04 16.90 24.38
C GLU A 6 -31.93 17.89 23.22
N ARG A 7 -32.61 19.04 23.29
CA ARG A 7 -32.45 20.12 22.30
C ARG A 7 -31.04 20.71 22.33
N PHE A 8 -30.47 20.88 23.51
CA PHE A 8 -29.10 21.36 23.68
C PHE A 8 -28.07 20.37 23.11
N ALA A 9 -28.23 19.07 23.39
CA ALA A 9 -27.39 18.02 22.83
C ALA A 9 -27.53 17.92 21.29
N GLY A 10 -28.72 18.20 20.77
CA GLY A 10 -29.00 18.26 19.33
C GLY A 10 -28.22 19.34 18.57
N LEU A 11 -27.73 20.39 19.25
CA LEU A 11 -26.87 21.41 18.63
C LEU A 11 -25.47 20.88 18.28
N PHE A 12 -25.10 19.70 18.79
CA PHE A 12 -23.80 19.07 18.57
C PHE A 12 -23.89 17.85 17.63
N ILE A 13 -25.04 17.61 17.01
CA ILE A 13 -25.28 16.54 16.04
C ILE A 13 -25.38 17.16 14.65
N ASP A 14 -24.47 16.83 13.75
CA ASP A 14 -24.72 16.99 12.31
C ASP A 14 -25.20 15.66 11.70
N SER A 15 -26.04 15.74 10.67
CA SER A 15 -27.07 14.73 10.36
C SER A 15 -26.59 13.34 9.95
N GLU A 16 -25.29 13.11 9.72
CA GLU A 16 -24.78 11.81 9.28
C GLU A 16 -23.73 11.14 10.18
N GLY A 17 -23.35 11.75 11.32
CA GLY A 17 -22.37 11.15 12.25
C GLY A 17 -22.54 11.49 13.74
N GLY A 18 -23.44 12.41 14.08
CA GLY A 18 -23.51 12.94 15.45
C GLY A 18 -24.00 11.97 16.53
N VAL A 19 -24.65 10.86 16.18
CA VAL A 19 -25.19 9.90 17.17
C VAL A 19 -24.08 9.14 17.90
N GLU A 20 -22.99 8.80 17.21
CA GLU A 20 -21.85 8.09 17.79
C GLU A 20 -20.97 9.03 18.64
N LEU A 21 -20.82 10.26 18.16
CA LEU A 21 -20.19 11.39 18.85
C LEU A 21 -20.89 11.70 20.20
N LEU A 22 -22.23 11.72 20.20
CA LEU A 22 -23.03 11.95 21.40
C LEU A 22 -22.87 10.83 22.43
N LYS A 23 -22.84 9.57 22.01
CA LYS A 23 -22.64 8.45 22.94
C LYS A 23 -21.26 8.53 23.61
N LYS A 24 -20.24 8.88 22.84
CA LYS A 24 -18.85 8.94 23.32
C LYS A 24 -18.58 10.13 24.23
N HIS A 25 -19.20 11.29 23.97
CA HIS A 25 -18.94 12.53 24.70
C HIS A 25 -20.10 13.00 25.60
N ARG A 26 -21.09 12.13 25.85
CA ARG A 26 -22.30 12.40 26.66
C ARG A 26 -22.01 13.09 27.99
N ASN A 27 -20.95 12.67 28.69
CA ASN A 27 -20.60 13.22 30.00
C ASN A 27 -20.13 14.67 29.91
N VAL A 28 -19.37 15.02 28.87
CA VAL A 28 -18.90 16.39 28.64
C VAL A 28 -20.06 17.32 28.30
N ILE A 29 -20.94 16.89 27.40
CA ILE A 29 -22.13 17.65 26.99
C ILE A 29 -23.09 17.86 28.17
N ARG A 30 -23.25 16.85 29.02
CA ARG A 30 -24.04 16.93 30.26
C ARG A 30 -23.44 17.91 31.26
N THR A 31 -22.13 17.88 31.48
CA THR A 31 -21.45 18.85 32.35
C THR A 31 -21.62 20.27 31.84
N PHE A 32 -21.54 20.47 30.52
CA PHE A 32 -21.73 21.77 29.88
C PHE A 32 -23.15 22.31 30.08
N PHE A 33 -24.17 21.46 29.87
CA PHE A 33 -25.56 21.85 30.10
C PHE A 33 -25.79 22.34 31.54
N TRP A 34 -25.25 21.63 32.53
CA TRP A 34 -25.40 22.01 33.94
C TRP A 34 -24.62 23.28 34.31
N LEU A 35 -23.45 23.49 33.70
CA LEU A 35 -22.66 24.70 33.91
C LEU A 35 -23.37 25.94 33.37
N PHE A 36 -23.96 25.87 32.17
CA PHE A 36 -24.78 26.95 31.62
C PHE A 36 -26.07 27.17 32.39
N ALA A 37 -26.76 26.09 32.80
CA ALA A 37 -27.96 26.19 33.62
C ALA A 37 -27.67 26.86 34.97
N PHE A 38 -26.57 26.49 35.63
CA PHE A 38 -26.16 27.10 36.90
C PHE A 38 -25.79 28.57 36.73
N ALA A 39 -25.00 28.92 35.70
CA ALA A 39 -24.65 30.31 35.42
C ALA A 39 -25.89 31.17 35.12
N GLY A 40 -26.85 30.64 34.36
CA GLY A 40 -28.13 31.30 34.09
C GLY A 40 -28.97 31.50 35.35
N ILE A 41 -29.09 30.47 36.20
CA ILE A 41 -29.81 30.55 37.47
C ILE A 41 -29.13 31.55 38.41
N ALA A 42 -27.81 31.52 38.54
CA ALA A 42 -27.05 32.46 39.36
C ALA A 42 -27.25 33.90 38.89
N THR A 43 -27.25 34.13 37.57
CA THR A 43 -27.52 35.45 36.99
C THR A 43 -28.93 35.94 37.32
N ILE A 44 -29.95 35.08 37.18
CA ILE A 44 -31.34 35.43 37.52
C ILE A 44 -31.48 35.69 39.03
N LEU A 45 -30.84 34.88 39.87
CA LEU A 45 -30.90 35.02 41.33
C LEU A 45 -30.27 36.34 41.79
N VAL A 46 -29.08 36.68 41.28
CA VAL A 46 -28.44 37.96 41.61
C VAL A 46 -29.28 39.14 41.06
N PHE A 47 -29.85 39.02 39.86
CA PHE A 47 -30.77 40.04 39.32
C PHE A 47 -32.00 40.24 40.19
N VAL A 48 -32.64 39.17 40.66
CA VAL A 48 -33.80 39.23 41.56
C VAL A 48 -33.41 39.86 42.90
N ILE A 49 -32.24 39.53 43.44
CA ILE A 49 -31.71 40.12 44.68
C ILE A 49 -31.50 41.63 44.49
N ASP A 50 -30.83 42.04 43.42
CA ASP A 50 -30.54 43.45 43.13
C ASP A 50 -31.83 44.27 42.94
N VAL A 51 -32.80 43.73 42.20
CA VAL A 51 -34.14 44.35 42.05
C VAL A 51 -34.90 44.39 43.38
N ALA A 52 -34.83 43.34 44.19
CA ALA A 52 -35.50 43.29 45.50
C ALA A 52 -34.92 44.31 46.48
N PHE A 53 -33.59 44.47 46.54
CA PHE A 53 -32.91 45.49 47.34
C PHE A 53 -33.16 46.92 46.81
N GLY A 54 -33.24 47.09 45.49
CA GLY A 54 -33.59 48.36 44.87
C GLY A 54 -35.03 48.81 45.15
N LEU A 55 -35.96 47.85 45.27
CA LEU A 55 -37.39 48.10 45.57
C LEU A 55 -37.69 48.19 47.08
N SER A 56 -36.94 47.49 47.94
CA SER A 56 -37.18 47.50 49.40
C SER A 56 -36.76 48.80 50.08
N GLY A 57 -36.02 49.68 49.40
CA GLY A 57 -35.80 51.06 49.85
C GLY A 57 -35.13 51.17 51.22
N GLU A 58 -34.39 50.15 51.67
CA GLU A 58 -33.69 50.21 52.95
C GLU A 58 -32.39 51.03 52.78
N SER A 59 -32.55 52.30 53.11
CA SER A 59 -31.48 53.25 53.41
C SER A 59 -30.60 52.71 54.54
N ALA A 60 -29.47 52.10 54.21
CA ALA A 60 -28.41 51.86 55.18
C ALA A 60 -27.67 53.17 55.50
N ALA A 61 -28.28 54.01 56.34
CA ALA A 61 -27.68 54.79 57.44
C ALA A 61 -28.54 56.04 57.78
N PRO A 62 -28.95 56.23 59.05
CA PRO A 62 -29.76 57.35 59.48
C PRO A 62 -28.90 58.55 59.86
N SER A 63 -29.14 59.71 59.26
CA SER A 63 -29.09 61.04 59.92
C SER A 63 -29.17 62.17 58.90
N ALA A 64 -30.38 62.62 58.62
CA ALA A 64 -30.71 64.05 58.47
C ALA A 64 -32.21 64.13 58.15
N ILE A 65 -32.98 64.55 59.15
CA ILE A 65 -34.36 65.01 58.99
C ILE A 65 -34.31 66.22 58.08
N GLY A 66 -34.73 66.06 56.83
CA GLY A 66 -34.85 67.15 55.87
C GLY A 66 -35.32 66.63 54.52
N SER A 67 -36.55 66.99 54.14
CA SER A 67 -37.14 66.75 52.82
C SER A 67 -37.75 65.37 52.55
N ALA A 68 -38.75 65.01 53.36
CA ALA A 68 -39.84 64.16 52.87
C ALA A 68 -40.84 65.02 52.07
N LEU A 69 -40.54 65.33 50.80
CA LEU A 69 -41.52 65.65 49.75
C LEU A 69 -40.83 65.84 48.37
N SER A 70 -40.39 64.75 47.74
CA SER A 70 -40.26 64.69 46.27
C SER A 70 -40.27 63.23 45.82
N THR A 71 -41.47 62.75 45.56
CA THR A 71 -41.78 61.43 45.00
C THR A 71 -41.40 61.37 43.52
N LYS A 72 -40.15 61.03 43.24
CA LYS A 72 -39.70 60.12 42.16
C LYS A 72 -38.17 60.13 42.14
N LYS A 73 -37.54 59.03 42.54
CA LYS A 73 -36.10 58.84 42.25
C LYS A 73 -35.89 58.99 40.74
N PRO A 74 -34.94 59.83 40.28
CA PRO A 74 -34.66 59.98 38.86
C PRO A 74 -34.24 58.64 38.28
N LEU A 75 -34.66 58.35 37.05
CA LEU A 75 -34.45 57.05 36.37
C LEU A 75 -32.96 56.62 36.43
N GLY A 76 -32.02 57.57 36.41
CA GLY A 76 -30.58 57.33 36.55
C GLY A 76 -30.12 56.65 37.86
N GLU A 77 -30.78 56.91 39.00
CA GLU A 77 -30.44 56.23 40.27
C GLU A 77 -30.93 54.77 40.33
N LEU A 78 -31.93 54.42 39.52
CA LEU A 78 -32.37 53.03 39.30
C LEU A 78 -31.50 52.31 38.26
N LEU A 79 -30.96 53.05 37.29
CA LEU A 79 -30.05 52.51 36.27
C LEU A 79 -28.60 52.33 36.75
N GLY A 80 -28.18 53.00 37.82
CA GLY A 80 -26.86 52.83 38.43
C GLY A 80 -26.62 51.41 38.94
N PRO A 81 -27.43 50.89 39.89
CA PRO A 81 -27.34 49.52 40.38
C PRO A 81 -27.48 48.47 39.28
N PHE A 82 -28.38 48.72 38.32
CA PHE A 82 -28.52 47.89 37.13
C PHE A 82 -27.23 47.86 36.29
N GLY A 83 -26.59 49.02 36.07
CA GLY A 83 -25.30 49.12 35.40
C GLY A 83 -24.18 48.40 36.15
N ASP A 84 -24.16 48.51 37.49
CA ASP A 84 -23.18 47.86 38.36
C ASP A 84 -23.35 46.32 38.37
N PHE A 85 -24.58 45.80 38.28
CA PHE A 85 -24.85 44.37 38.13
C PHE A 85 -24.36 43.83 36.77
N PHE A 86 -24.70 44.51 35.68
CA PHE A 86 -24.29 44.13 34.33
C PHE A 86 -22.76 44.25 34.14
N GLY A 87 -22.15 45.27 34.74
CA GLY A 87 -20.70 45.49 34.68
C GLY A 87 -19.90 44.56 35.59
N GLY A 88 -20.37 44.33 36.82
CA GLY A 88 -19.61 43.67 37.88
C GLY A 88 -19.78 42.15 37.95
N VAL A 89 -20.96 41.61 37.63
CA VAL A 89 -21.26 40.17 37.80
C VAL A 89 -21.47 39.48 36.45
N LEU A 90 -22.25 40.10 35.57
CA LEU A 90 -22.62 39.49 34.29
C LEU A 90 -21.42 39.35 33.35
N ASN A 91 -20.57 40.38 33.26
CA ASN A 91 -19.42 40.38 32.36
C ASN A 91 -18.34 39.34 32.73
N PRO A 92 -17.95 39.16 34.02
CA PRO A 92 -17.09 38.06 34.41
C PRO A 92 -17.68 36.66 34.18
N ILE A 93 -18.99 36.47 34.42
CA ILE A 93 -19.67 35.19 34.16
C ILE A 93 -19.62 34.86 32.67
N PHE A 94 -19.97 35.80 31.80
CA PHE A 94 -19.90 35.58 30.35
C PHE A 94 -18.46 35.33 29.88
N THR A 95 -17.48 36.07 30.40
CA THR A 95 -16.06 35.84 30.07
C THR A 95 -15.59 34.45 30.48
N PHE A 96 -15.98 33.97 31.66
CA PHE A 96 -15.68 32.61 32.12
C PHE A 96 -16.35 31.55 31.25
N LEU A 97 -17.63 31.74 30.89
CA LEU A 97 -18.35 30.85 29.98
C LEU A 97 -17.71 30.81 28.58
N THR A 98 -17.26 31.96 28.05
CA THR A 98 -16.56 32.05 26.76
C THR A 98 -15.23 31.30 26.82
N PHE A 99 -14.41 31.53 27.86
CA PHE A 99 -13.15 30.82 28.04
C PHE A 99 -13.33 29.30 28.16
N PHE A 100 -14.32 28.87 28.95
CA PHE A 100 -14.66 27.45 29.08
C PHE A 100 -15.18 26.86 27.77
N GLY A 101 -16.01 27.60 27.04
CA GLY A 101 -16.47 27.25 25.69
C GLY A 101 -15.32 27.02 24.73
N VAL A 102 -14.31 27.90 24.73
CA VAL A 102 -13.10 27.74 23.90
C VAL A 102 -12.30 26.50 24.31
N ILE A 103 -12.09 26.24 25.60
CA ILE A 103 -11.40 25.02 26.07
C ILE A 103 -12.12 23.76 25.57
N VAL A 104 -13.45 23.72 25.70
CA VAL A 104 -14.25 22.58 25.24
C VAL A 104 -14.14 22.40 23.74
N THR A 105 -14.22 23.49 22.97
CA THR A 105 -14.01 23.45 21.52
C THR A 105 -12.63 22.90 21.16
N ILE A 106 -11.56 23.32 21.86
CA ILE A 106 -10.19 22.80 21.64
C ILE A 106 -10.11 21.30 21.97
N VAL A 107 -10.74 20.85 23.06
CA VAL A 107 -10.75 19.43 23.45
C VAL A 107 -11.49 18.60 22.40
N MET A 108 -12.63 19.09 21.92
CA MET A 108 -13.41 18.42 20.89
C MET A 108 -12.64 18.29 19.57
N GLN A 109 -12.05 19.40 19.11
CA GLN A 109 -11.19 19.43 17.91
C GLN A 109 -10.00 18.46 18.04
N ARG A 110 -9.38 18.34 19.22
CA ARG A 110 -8.29 17.37 19.44
C ARG A 110 -8.74 15.93 19.28
N VAL A 111 -9.93 15.58 19.75
CA VAL A 111 -10.49 14.23 19.61
C VAL A 111 -10.81 13.94 18.14
N GLU A 112 -11.46 14.87 17.45
CA GLU A 112 -11.77 14.75 16.03
C GLU A 112 -10.50 14.58 15.19
N LEU A 113 -9.48 15.42 15.42
CA LEU A 113 -8.18 15.29 14.77
C LEU A 113 -7.51 13.94 15.01
N SER A 114 -7.71 13.31 16.18
CA SER A 114 -7.18 11.97 16.44
C SER A 114 -7.87 10.92 15.58
N HIS A 115 -9.20 11.01 15.42
CA HIS A 115 -9.97 10.11 14.58
C HIS A 115 -9.64 10.29 13.09
N THR A 116 -9.56 11.54 12.63
CA THR A 116 -9.15 11.86 11.27
C THR A 116 -7.74 11.36 10.98
N LYS A 117 -6.81 11.44 11.94
CA LYS A 117 -5.45 10.89 11.77
C LYS A 117 -5.48 9.38 11.55
N ASP A 118 -6.21 8.64 12.38
CA ASP A 118 -6.31 7.18 12.23
C ASP A 118 -6.94 6.78 10.90
N GLU A 119 -8.03 7.43 10.52
CA GLU A 119 -8.69 7.20 9.22
C GLU A 119 -7.77 7.57 8.04
N ASN A 120 -7.07 8.70 8.14
CA ASN A 120 -6.12 9.14 7.12
C ASN A 120 -4.95 8.17 6.96
N THR A 121 -4.44 7.57 8.04
CA THR A 121 -3.38 6.54 7.95
C THR A 121 -3.88 5.28 7.25
N ARG A 122 -5.11 4.85 7.52
CA ARG A 122 -5.73 3.70 6.83
C ARG A 122 -5.97 3.99 5.35
N ASN A 123 -6.47 5.18 5.04
CA ASN A 123 -6.68 5.63 3.67
C ASN A 123 -5.37 5.76 2.90
N ALA A 124 -4.32 6.28 3.53
CA ALA A 124 -2.98 6.36 2.93
C ALA A 124 -2.42 4.97 2.60
N ALA A 125 -2.53 4.01 3.52
CA ALA A 125 -2.09 2.63 3.28
C ALA A 125 -2.88 1.97 2.12
N ALA A 126 -4.21 2.12 2.12
CA ALA A 126 -5.05 1.63 1.02
C ALA A 126 -4.71 2.29 -0.32
N GLN A 127 -4.36 3.58 -0.31
CA GLN A 127 -3.93 4.30 -1.51
C GLN A 127 -2.58 3.80 -2.01
N THR A 128 -1.62 3.49 -1.13
CA THR A 128 -0.35 2.86 -1.53
C THR A 128 -0.58 1.51 -2.20
N VAL A 129 -1.44 0.65 -1.65
CA VAL A 129 -1.78 -0.65 -2.26
C VAL A 129 -2.38 -0.46 -3.65
N ARG A 130 -3.34 0.48 -3.80
CA ARG A 130 -3.92 0.81 -5.12
C ARG A 130 -2.88 1.35 -6.10
N ALA A 131 -1.94 2.16 -5.64
CA ALA A 131 -0.86 2.69 -6.48
C ALA A 131 0.08 1.59 -6.98
N VAL A 132 0.43 0.64 -6.11
CA VAL A 132 1.22 -0.55 -6.48
C VAL A 132 0.45 -1.37 -7.53
N GLU A 133 -0.83 -1.65 -7.29
CA GLU A 133 -1.67 -2.41 -8.21
C GLU A 133 -1.73 -1.77 -9.61
N ASN A 134 -2.01 -0.47 -9.69
CA ASN A 134 -2.00 0.26 -10.95
C ASN A 134 -0.63 0.20 -11.63
N THR A 135 0.46 0.31 -10.86
CA THR A 135 1.82 0.22 -11.40
C THR A 135 2.11 -1.16 -11.97
N VAL A 136 1.69 -2.23 -11.28
CA VAL A 136 1.82 -3.61 -11.75
C VAL A 136 1.04 -3.82 -13.05
N PHE A 137 -0.20 -3.35 -13.15
CA PHE A 137 -0.99 -3.48 -14.38
C PHE A 137 -0.39 -2.68 -15.54
N ASN A 138 0.08 -1.47 -15.30
CA ASN A 138 0.81 -0.70 -16.31
C ASN A 138 2.08 -1.42 -16.78
N LEU A 139 2.80 -2.11 -15.88
CA LEU A 139 3.97 -2.90 -16.25
C LEU A 139 3.59 -4.14 -17.08
N ILE A 140 2.45 -4.77 -16.82
CA ILE A 140 1.93 -5.86 -17.67
C ILE A 140 1.60 -5.33 -19.07
N GLU A 141 0.97 -4.17 -19.18
CA GLU A 141 0.70 -3.57 -20.50
C GLU A 141 1.99 -3.24 -21.25
N LEU A 142 2.98 -2.65 -20.56
CA LEU A 142 4.31 -2.41 -21.13
C LEU A 142 4.99 -3.71 -21.52
N HIS A 143 4.83 -4.78 -20.74
CA HIS A 143 5.37 -6.09 -21.03
C HIS A 143 4.84 -6.63 -22.36
N HIS A 144 3.52 -6.56 -22.58
CA HIS A 144 2.91 -6.95 -23.86
C HIS A 144 3.43 -6.10 -25.03
N LYS A 145 3.54 -4.78 -24.86
CA LYS A 145 4.11 -3.89 -25.89
C LYS A 145 5.57 -4.22 -26.23
N ILE A 146 6.37 -4.57 -25.22
CA ILE A 146 7.76 -5.00 -25.44
C ILE A 146 7.79 -6.32 -26.21
N ILE A 147 6.92 -7.28 -25.86
CA ILE A 147 6.80 -8.55 -26.58
C ILE A 147 6.50 -8.29 -28.05
N ASP A 148 5.51 -7.46 -28.37
CA ASP A 148 5.10 -7.16 -29.76
C ASP A 148 6.24 -6.54 -30.58
N GLY A 149 7.14 -5.80 -29.93
CA GLY A 149 8.33 -5.20 -30.55
C GLY A 149 9.52 -6.15 -30.72
N LEU A 150 9.47 -7.38 -30.21
CA LEU A 150 10.58 -8.33 -30.34
C LEU A 150 10.73 -8.79 -31.79
N VAL A 151 11.97 -8.79 -32.27
CA VAL A 151 12.36 -9.36 -33.56
C VAL A 151 13.66 -10.14 -33.38
N PHE A 152 13.66 -11.39 -33.85
CA PHE A 152 14.79 -12.29 -33.72
C PHE A 152 15.06 -13.02 -35.02
N SER A 153 16.34 -13.14 -35.36
CA SER A 153 16.82 -13.90 -36.51
C SER A 153 17.59 -15.11 -36.00
N ARG A 154 17.29 -16.30 -36.55
CA ARG A 154 17.97 -17.55 -36.16
C ARG A 154 19.48 -17.47 -36.40
N SER A 155 19.93 -16.70 -37.38
CA SER A 155 21.36 -16.47 -37.64
C SER A 155 22.13 -15.82 -36.48
N MET A 156 21.43 -15.22 -35.50
CA MET A 156 22.03 -14.65 -34.29
C MET A 156 22.57 -15.73 -33.33
N ILE A 157 22.03 -16.95 -33.39
CA ILE A 157 22.57 -18.09 -32.62
C ILE A 157 23.71 -18.70 -33.44
N PRO A 158 24.93 -18.82 -32.87
CA PRO A 158 26.03 -19.49 -33.55
C PRO A 158 25.61 -20.93 -33.93
N GLN A 159 25.47 -21.23 -35.22
CA GLN A 159 25.25 -22.60 -35.70
C GLN A 159 26.59 -23.19 -36.16
N PRO A 160 27.19 -24.14 -35.44
CA PRO A 160 28.54 -24.58 -35.75
C PRO A 160 28.63 -25.54 -36.95
N GLN A 161 27.56 -26.27 -37.30
CA GLN A 161 27.70 -27.43 -38.19
C GLN A 161 26.91 -27.36 -39.50
N MET A 162 25.63 -26.96 -39.48
CA MET A 162 24.80 -27.04 -40.70
C MET A 162 25.22 -26.07 -41.80
N ASP A 163 25.56 -24.83 -41.46
CA ASP A 163 26.02 -23.85 -42.45
C ASP A 163 27.40 -24.22 -43.01
N VAL A 164 28.28 -24.81 -42.19
CA VAL A 164 29.60 -25.27 -42.63
C VAL A 164 29.45 -26.43 -43.62
N ILE A 165 28.59 -27.40 -43.32
CA ILE A 165 28.32 -28.55 -44.20
C ILE A 165 27.68 -28.10 -45.54
N ARG A 166 26.75 -27.14 -45.51
CA ARG A 166 26.13 -26.60 -46.73
C ARG A 166 27.11 -25.80 -47.59
N ARG A 167 27.93 -24.94 -46.95
CA ARG A 167 29.01 -24.22 -47.64
C ARG A 167 30.00 -25.19 -48.28
N ASN A 168 30.41 -26.23 -47.57
CA ASN A 168 31.36 -27.22 -48.08
C ASN A 168 30.76 -28.12 -49.18
N SER A 169 29.43 -28.27 -49.23
CA SER A 169 28.74 -29.03 -50.29
C SER A 169 28.27 -28.18 -51.47
N GLY A 170 28.62 -26.88 -51.52
CA GLY A 170 28.25 -25.97 -52.60
C GLY A 170 26.76 -25.59 -52.61
N GLN A 171 26.01 -25.90 -51.55
CA GLN A 171 24.61 -25.53 -51.43
C GLN A 171 24.47 -24.09 -50.89
N PRO A 172 23.47 -23.33 -51.35
CA PRO A 172 23.21 -22.01 -50.79
C PRO A 172 22.84 -22.12 -49.30
N PRO A 173 23.15 -21.08 -48.49
CA PRO A 173 22.70 -21.02 -47.10
C PRO A 173 21.18 -21.19 -47.01
N LEU A 174 20.69 -21.75 -45.89
CA LEU A 174 19.26 -21.74 -45.64
C LEU A 174 18.76 -20.29 -45.55
N PRO A 175 17.54 -19.99 -46.04
CA PRO A 175 16.89 -18.72 -45.74
C PRO A 175 16.86 -18.51 -44.23
N ASP A 176 17.24 -17.33 -43.80
CA ASP A 176 17.23 -16.99 -42.39
C ASP A 176 15.78 -16.95 -41.87
N VAL A 177 15.59 -17.50 -40.67
CA VAL A 177 14.27 -17.55 -40.03
C VAL A 177 14.15 -16.31 -39.15
N ILE A 178 13.33 -15.36 -39.58
CA ILE A 178 13.00 -14.16 -38.82
C ILE A 178 11.65 -14.39 -38.13
N THR A 179 11.66 -14.24 -36.81
CA THR A 179 10.47 -14.36 -35.96
C THR A 179 10.26 -13.06 -35.19
N SER A 180 9.02 -12.80 -34.83
CA SER A 180 8.64 -11.60 -34.07
C SER A 180 7.64 -11.93 -32.98
N GLY A 181 7.45 -10.97 -32.06
CA GLY A 181 6.49 -11.15 -30.98
C GLY A 181 6.91 -12.24 -30.00
N ARG A 182 5.90 -12.93 -29.46
CA ARG A 182 6.09 -14.05 -28.53
C ARG A 182 6.76 -15.28 -29.17
N ALA A 183 6.68 -15.43 -30.49
CA ALA A 183 7.28 -16.58 -31.19
C ALA A 183 8.81 -16.62 -31.09
N VAL A 184 9.44 -15.47 -30.84
CA VAL A 184 10.89 -15.33 -30.63
C VAL A 184 11.42 -16.30 -29.58
N PHE A 185 10.72 -16.47 -28.45
CA PHE A 185 11.19 -17.35 -27.38
C PHE A 185 11.21 -18.83 -27.80
N GLY A 186 10.19 -19.28 -28.53
CA GLY A 186 10.16 -20.64 -29.07
C GLY A 186 11.30 -20.87 -30.08
N GLU A 187 11.58 -19.87 -30.89
CA GLU A 187 12.64 -19.91 -31.90
C GLU A 187 14.04 -19.98 -31.26
N VAL A 188 14.28 -19.21 -30.19
CA VAL A 188 15.51 -19.29 -29.39
C VAL A 188 15.66 -20.68 -28.76
N ILE A 189 14.59 -21.25 -28.20
CA ILE A 189 14.63 -22.61 -27.64
C ILE A 189 15.01 -23.63 -28.72
N ILE A 190 14.42 -23.55 -29.91
CA ILE A 190 14.76 -24.46 -31.02
C ILE A 190 16.24 -24.34 -31.38
N GLY A 191 16.77 -23.11 -31.47
CA GLY A 191 18.18 -22.87 -31.77
C GLY A 191 19.13 -23.44 -30.72
N LEU A 192 18.81 -23.28 -29.43
CA LEU A 192 19.63 -23.79 -28.32
C LEU A 192 19.54 -25.31 -28.17
N THR A 193 18.35 -25.88 -28.28
CA THR A 193 18.11 -27.32 -28.05
C THR A 193 18.62 -28.23 -29.17
N ASN A 194 19.09 -27.67 -30.27
CA ASN A 194 19.83 -28.41 -31.31
C ASN A 194 21.28 -28.75 -30.88
N LEU A 195 21.75 -28.20 -29.75
CA LEU A 195 23.09 -28.45 -29.21
C LEU A 195 23.14 -29.76 -28.41
N SER A 196 24.35 -30.31 -28.26
CA SER A 196 24.52 -31.70 -27.77
C SER A 196 24.55 -31.80 -26.24
N SER A 197 24.89 -30.71 -25.54
CA SER A 197 25.08 -30.69 -24.09
C SER A 197 24.51 -29.43 -23.43
N THR A 198 24.18 -29.52 -22.14
CA THR A 198 23.71 -28.36 -21.35
C THR A 198 24.79 -27.27 -21.23
N ALA A 199 26.07 -27.66 -21.22
CA ALA A 199 27.19 -26.72 -21.23
C ALA A 199 27.25 -25.91 -22.54
N GLU A 200 27.02 -26.55 -23.70
CA GLU A 200 26.91 -25.86 -24.98
C GLU A 200 25.70 -24.93 -25.02
N ILE A 201 24.56 -25.34 -24.46
CA ILE A 201 23.34 -24.51 -24.36
C ILE A 201 23.64 -23.24 -23.56
N VAL A 202 24.28 -23.38 -22.40
CA VAL A 202 24.68 -22.26 -21.55
C VAL A 202 25.65 -21.34 -22.29
N ALA A 203 26.68 -21.88 -22.95
CA ALA A 203 27.65 -21.09 -23.70
C ALA A 203 27.02 -20.35 -24.89
N ALA A 204 26.14 -21.02 -25.64
CA ALA A 204 25.45 -20.44 -26.79
C ALA A 204 24.48 -19.33 -26.34
N TYR A 205 23.73 -19.55 -25.27
CA TYR A 205 22.85 -18.53 -24.70
C TYR A 205 23.64 -17.33 -24.16
N LYS A 206 24.77 -17.57 -23.49
CA LYS A 206 25.67 -16.51 -23.02
C LYS A 206 26.24 -15.70 -24.19
N SER A 207 26.63 -16.36 -25.29
CA SER A 207 27.04 -15.67 -26.52
C SER A 207 25.91 -14.83 -27.11
N LEU A 208 24.68 -15.36 -27.13
CA LEU A 208 23.50 -14.63 -27.60
C LEU A 208 23.24 -13.39 -26.75
N GLN A 209 23.33 -13.51 -25.42
CA GLN A 209 23.17 -12.35 -24.53
C GLN A 209 24.28 -11.32 -24.74
N ASN A 210 25.54 -11.73 -24.83
CA ASN A 210 26.65 -10.78 -25.02
C ASN A 210 26.58 -10.02 -26.35
N ARG A 211 26.09 -10.65 -27.42
CA ARG A 211 26.07 -10.05 -28.77
C ARG A 211 24.75 -9.37 -29.11
N ASN A 212 23.65 -9.88 -28.57
CA ASN A 212 22.28 -9.53 -28.97
C ASN A 212 21.38 -9.24 -27.76
N ASN A 213 21.93 -8.76 -26.62
CA ASN A 213 21.12 -8.36 -25.45
C ASN A 213 20.00 -7.37 -25.82
N GLY A 214 20.19 -6.55 -26.86
CA GLY A 214 19.17 -5.62 -27.34
C GLY A 214 17.84 -6.29 -27.72
N VAL A 215 17.85 -7.58 -28.08
CA VAL A 215 16.64 -8.32 -28.47
C VAL A 215 15.75 -8.58 -27.25
N MET A 216 16.22 -9.36 -26.26
CA MET A 216 15.40 -9.78 -25.11
C MET A 216 15.76 -9.06 -23.80
N GLY A 217 16.82 -8.27 -23.76
CA GLY A 217 17.31 -7.63 -22.54
C GLY A 217 16.32 -6.62 -21.96
N HIS A 218 15.63 -5.85 -22.81
CA HIS A 218 14.57 -4.93 -22.35
C HIS A 218 13.37 -5.67 -21.76
N TYR A 219 13.02 -6.82 -22.36
CA TYR A 219 11.97 -7.71 -21.85
C TYR A 219 12.31 -8.23 -20.44
N PHE A 220 13.50 -8.80 -20.25
CA PHE A 220 13.90 -9.33 -18.94
C PHE A 220 14.08 -8.24 -17.89
N ARG A 221 14.62 -7.07 -18.28
CA ARG A 221 14.70 -5.91 -17.39
C ARG A 221 13.32 -5.43 -16.95
N ASN A 222 12.34 -5.36 -17.85
CA ASN A 222 10.97 -4.99 -17.49
C ASN A 222 10.35 -6.00 -16.50
N LEU A 223 10.53 -7.30 -16.75
CA LEU A 223 10.06 -8.34 -15.83
C LEU A 223 10.73 -8.25 -14.45
N TYR A 224 12.05 -8.06 -14.41
CA TYR A 224 12.77 -7.82 -13.16
C TYR A 224 12.24 -6.58 -12.42
N GLN A 225 12.02 -5.47 -13.12
CA GLN A 225 11.49 -4.25 -12.51
C GLN A 225 10.08 -4.45 -11.94
N ALA A 226 9.23 -5.22 -12.61
CA ALA A 226 7.90 -5.56 -12.10
C ALA A 226 7.98 -6.35 -10.79
N LEU A 227 8.82 -7.39 -10.74
CA LEU A 227 9.00 -8.15 -9.51
C LEU A 227 9.66 -7.33 -8.40
N ARG A 228 10.60 -6.44 -8.74
CA ARG A 228 11.27 -5.56 -7.79
C ARG A 228 10.30 -4.55 -7.16
N ILE A 229 9.44 -3.92 -7.95
CA ILE A 229 8.43 -2.97 -7.43
C ILE A 229 7.47 -3.68 -6.46
N ILE A 230 7.11 -4.93 -6.73
CA ILE A 230 6.31 -5.75 -5.82
C ILE A 230 7.10 -6.06 -4.53
N ASP A 231 8.40 -6.37 -4.66
CA ASP A 231 9.32 -6.71 -3.56
C ASP A 231 9.69 -5.55 -2.64
N ASP A 232 9.76 -4.33 -3.17
CA ASP A 232 10.22 -3.14 -2.44
C ASP A 232 9.25 -2.72 -1.32
N HIS A 233 7.99 -3.15 -1.39
CA HIS A 233 6.96 -2.85 -0.39
C HIS A 233 6.92 -3.95 0.68
N HIS A 234 7.05 -3.59 1.95
CA HIS A 234 7.12 -4.53 3.07
C HIS A 234 5.89 -4.43 4.00
N GLU A 235 5.75 -5.39 4.92
CA GLU A 235 4.71 -5.34 5.95
C GLU A 235 4.84 -4.08 6.84
N PRO A 236 3.73 -3.48 7.29
CA PRO A 236 2.33 -3.91 7.11
C PRO A 236 1.68 -3.43 5.79
N ILE A 237 2.40 -2.67 4.97
CA ILE A 237 1.85 -1.97 3.80
C ILE A 237 1.41 -2.97 2.72
N LEU A 238 2.27 -3.93 2.39
CA LEU A 238 1.98 -4.95 1.40
C LEU A 238 2.39 -6.33 1.93
N PRO A 239 1.45 -7.10 2.51
CA PRO A 239 1.72 -8.46 2.99
C PRO A 239 2.26 -9.38 1.90
N LEU A 240 3.09 -10.36 2.31
CA LEU A 240 3.72 -11.30 1.37
C LEU A 240 2.69 -12.07 0.51
N GLU A 241 1.51 -12.37 1.05
CA GLU A 241 0.43 -13.01 0.31
C GLU A 241 -0.05 -12.16 -0.88
N ILE A 242 -0.17 -10.83 -0.69
CA ILE A 242 -0.56 -9.91 -1.75
C ILE A 242 0.57 -9.76 -2.77
N GLN A 243 1.83 -9.67 -2.32
CA GLN A 243 2.99 -9.67 -3.21
C GLN A 243 3.01 -10.91 -4.11
N GLN A 244 2.86 -12.10 -3.51
CA GLN A 244 2.79 -13.38 -4.21
C GLN A 244 1.63 -13.40 -5.22
N ARG A 245 0.48 -12.83 -4.87
CA ARG A 245 -0.66 -12.72 -5.79
C ARG A 245 -0.31 -11.89 -7.03
N TYR A 246 0.31 -10.72 -6.87
CA TYR A 246 0.73 -9.91 -8.01
C TYR A 246 1.82 -10.59 -8.86
N ALA A 247 2.81 -11.23 -8.22
CA ALA A 247 3.81 -12.02 -8.92
C ALA A 247 3.18 -13.16 -9.74
N ASN A 248 2.18 -13.85 -9.18
CA ASN A 248 1.44 -14.91 -9.88
C ASN A 248 0.62 -14.38 -11.07
N ILE A 249 -0.02 -13.21 -10.95
CA ILE A 249 -0.74 -12.57 -12.05
C ILE A 249 0.23 -12.24 -13.20
N PHE A 250 1.40 -11.69 -12.87
CA PHE A 250 2.43 -11.38 -13.87
C PHE A 250 2.98 -12.65 -14.51
N ARG A 251 3.28 -13.68 -13.71
CA ARG A 251 3.74 -15.00 -14.17
C ARG A 251 2.76 -15.64 -15.16
N ALA A 252 1.46 -15.49 -14.92
CA ALA A 252 0.42 -16.03 -15.81
C ALA A 252 0.42 -15.39 -17.22
N GLN A 253 1.09 -14.25 -17.40
CA GLN A 253 1.25 -13.61 -18.71
C GLN A 253 2.38 -14.22 -19.56
N LEU A 254 3.26 -15.02 -18.95
CA LEU A 254 4.41 -15.62 -19.63
C LEU A 254 4.02 -16.97 -20.24
N SER A 255 4.46 -17.21 -21.46
CA SER A 255 4.40 -18.55 -22.05
C SER A 255 5.44 -19.47 -21.42
N SER A 256 5.22 -20.77 -21.58
CA SER A 256 6.20 -21.79 -21.24
C SER A 256 7.59 -21.52 -21.83
N ALA A 257 7.66 -20.98 -23.06
CA ALA A 257 8.92 -20.71 -23.72
C ALA A 257 9.65 -19.55 -23.05
N GLU A 258 8.91 -18.51 -22.64
CA GLU A 258 9.45 -17.40 -21.86
C GLU A 258 9.98 -17.86 -20.51
N LEU A 259 9.27 -18.75 -19.80
CA LEU A 259 9.75 -19.32 -18.53
C LEU A 259 11.05 -20.11 -18.72
N ALA A 260 11.18 -20.88 -19.80
CA ALA A 260 12.39 -21.64 -20.10
C ALA A 260 13.58 -20.72 -20.43
N ILE A 261 13.39 -19.67 -21.22
CA ILE A 261 14.47 -18.71 -21.49
C ILE A 261 14.78 -17.85 -20.26
N LEU A 262 13.79 -17.51 -19.43
CA LEU A 262 13.99 -16.83 -18.15
C LEU A 262 14.84 -17.67 -17.19
N PHE A 263 14.58 -18.98 -17.12
CA PHE A 263 15.44 -19.92 -16.41
C PHE A 263 16.88 -19.86 -16.91
N LEU A 264 17.13 -19.81 -18.22
CA LEU A 264 18.51 -19.64 -18.72
C LEU A 264 19.08 -18.24 -18.41
N ASN A 265 18.24 -17.20 -18.41
CA ASN A 265 18.64 -15.81 -18.19
C ASN A 265 19.19 -15.55 -16.78
N CYS A 266 18.62 -16.24 -15.79
CA CYS A 266 18.93 -16.03 -14.38
C CYS A 266 19.91 -17.07 -13.79
N LEU A 267 20.58 -17.88 -14.62
CA LEU A 267 21.68 -18.75 -14.15
C LEU A 267 22.88 -17.91 -13.69
N ASP A 268 23.67 -18.50 -12.80
CA ASP A 268 24.86 -17.83 -12.26
C ASP A 268 25.87 -17.47 -13.37
N GLY A 269 26.30 -16.21 -13.38
CA GLY A 269 27.27 -15.71 -14.36
C GLY A 269 26.71 -15.49 -15.77
N MET A 270 25.39 -15.39 -15.93
CA MET A 270 24.74 -15.04 -17.19
C MET A 270 24.57 -13.54 -17.41
N VAL A 271 23.65 -12.90 -16.69
CA VAL A 271 23.26 -11.50 -16.92
C VAL A 271 23.48 -10.62 -15.70
N ASP A 272 23.08 -11.11 -14.52
CA ASP A 272 23.21 -10.38 -13.25
C ASP A 272 23.97 -11.19 -12.19
N HIS A 273 24.04 -10.65 -10.96
CA HIS A 273 24.69 -11.30 -9.83
C HIS A 273 23.72 -12.13 -8.99
N GLY A 274 22.55 -12.48 -9.55
CA GLY A 274 21.51 -13.27 -8.90
C GLY A 274 20.39 -12.45 -8.27
N GLU A 275 20.35 -11.12 -8.44
CA GLU A 275 19.27 -10.29 -7.91
C GLU A 275 17.90 -10.69 -8.48
N PHE A 276 17.83 -10.93 -9.79
CA PHE A 276 16.60 -11.39 -10.41
C PHE A 276 16.26 -12.82 -9.99
N LYS A 277 17.26 -13.71 -9.97
CA LYS A 277 17.10 -15.09 -9.49
C LYS A 277 16.49 -15.14 -8.08
N ARG A 278 16.96 -14.29 -7.16
CA ARG A 278 16.42 -14.18 -5.79
C ARG A 278 14.92 -13.89 -5.78
N LEU A 279 14.44 -13.00 -6.65
CA LEU A 279 13.01 -12.69 -6.79
C LEU A 279 12.24 -13.90 -7.34
N LEU A 280 12.80 -14.61 -8.33
CA LEU A 280 12.18 -15.84 -8.85
C LEU A 280 12.03 -16.91 -7.76
N ILE A 281 13.02 -17.04 -6.87
CA ILE A 281 12.98 -17.94 -5.72
C ILE A 281 11.92 -17.49 -4.70
N LYS A 282 11.95 -16.21 -4.29
CA LYS A 282 10.99 -15.65 -3.33
C LYS A 282 9.54 -15.91 -3.74
N TYR A 283 9.24 -15.72 -5.03
CA TYR A 283 7.89 -15.83 -5.56
C TYR A 283 7.57 -17.16 -6.24
N ARG A 284 8.43 -18.18 -6.13
CA ARG A 284 8.24 -19.50 -6.78
C ARG A 284 7.89 -19.36 -8.28
N PHE A 285 8.57 -18.43 -8.95
CA PHE A 285 8.13 -17.90 -10.24
C PHE A 285 8.27 -18.90 -11.40
N LEU A 286 9.05 -19.96 -11.23
CA LEU A 286 9.24 -21.03 -12.20
C LEU A 286 8.37 -22.26 -11.90
N GLU A 287 7.40 -22.19 -11.00
CA GLU A 287 6.59 -23.35 -10.58
C GLU A 287 5.88 -24.08 -11.74
N HIS A 288 5.51 -23.37 -12.81
CA HIS A 288 4.80 -23.95 -13.97
C HIS A 288 5.68 -24.07 -15.23
N ILE A 289 7.00 -24.09 -15.07
CA ILE A 289 7.88 -24.44 -16.19
C ILE A 289 7.62 -25.91 -16.60
N PRO A 290 7.35 -26.20 -17.89
CA PRO A 290 7.08 -27.56 -18.34
C PRO A 290 8.39 -28.31 -18.60
N LEU A 291 9.04 -28.71 -17.51
CA LEU A 291 10.18 -29.61 -17.54
C LEU A 291 9.68 -31.05 -17.54
N GLU A 292 10.44 -31.94 -18.17
CA GLU A 292 10.22 -33.39 -18.10
C GLU A 292 11.57 -34.07 -17.91
N ARG A 293 11.64 -35.05 -17.01
CA ARG A 293 12.89 -35.78 -16.77
C ARG A 293 13.27 -36.64 -17.98
N LYS A 294 14.50 -36.44 -18.48
CA LYS A 294 15.10 -37.21 -19.58
C LYS A 294 16.49 -37.73 -19.19
N GLY A 295 16.53 -38.97 -18.69
CA GLY A 295 17.76 -39.57 -18.16
C GLY A 295 18.22 -38.82 -16.91
N THR A 296 19.44 -38.29 -16.94
CA THR A 296 20.00 -37.45 -15.84
C THR A 296 19.63 -35.97 -15.97
N ASN A 297 19.10 -35.54 -17.12
CA ASN A 297 18.79 -34.15 -17.43
C ASN A 297 17.28 -33.93 -17.58
N TYR A 298 16.89 -32.71 -17.95
CA TYR A 298 15.51 -32.31 -18.16
C TYR A 298 15.32 -31.74 -19.58
N SER A 299 14.21 -32.10 -20.21
CA SER A 299 13.75 -31.54 -21.49
C SER A 299 12.58 -30.58 -21.33
N TYR A 300 12.37 -29.73 -22.33
CA TYR A 300 11.27 -28.77 -22.37
C TYR A 300 10.08 -29.31 -23.18
N SER A 301 8.88 -29.38 -22.59
CA SER A 301 7.61 -29.60 -23.31
C SER A 301 7.59 -30.81 -24.26
N GLY A 302 8.04 -31.99 -23.82
CA GLY A 302 7.89 -33.26 -24.57
C GLY A 302 8.63 -33.37 -25.91
N ASN A 303 9.32 -32.32 -26.37
CA ASN A 303 10.05 -32.33 -27.64
C ASN A 303 11.32 -33.22 -27.59
N GLY A 304 11.60 -33.81 -26.43
CA GLY A 304 12.70 -34.73 -26.20
C GLY A 304 14.07 -34.07 -26.23
N ARG A 305 14.18 -32.74 -26.23
CA ARG A 305 15.48 -32.06 -26.29
C ARG A 305 15.86 -31.47 -24.93
N THR A 306 17.06 -31.77 -24.49
CA THR A 306 17.58 -31.36 -23.18
C THR A 306 17.73 -29.84 -23.11
N ILE A 307 17.32 -29.24 -21.99
CA ILE A 307 17.44 -27.79 -21.74
C ILE A 307 18.05 -27.47 -20.36
N ALA A 308 17.95 -28.38 -19.39
CA ALA A 308 18.43 -28.16 -18.03
C ALA A 308 19.10 -29.41 -17.48
N SER A 309 20.12 -29.21 -16.64
CA SER A 309 20.72 -30.26 -15.82
C SER A 309 20.35 -30.08 -14.33
N PRO A 310 20.56 -31.09 -13.49
CA PRO A 310 20.35 -30.98 -12.05
C PRO A 310 21.15 -29.85 -11.41
N GLU A 311 22.38 -29.62 -11.86
CA GLU A 311 23.25 -28.55 -11.35
C GLU A 311 22.66 -27.17 -11.64
N MET A 312 22.07 -26.98 -12.82
CA MET A 312 21.40 -25.72 -13.18
C MET A 312 20.16 -25.47 -12.33
N ILE A 313 19.36 -26.51 -12.06
CA ILE A 313 18.16 -26.43 -11.20
C ILE A 313 18.56 -26.11 -9.75
N SER A 314 19.66 -26.72 -9.28
CA SER A 314 20.18 -26.53 -7.92
C SER A 314 20.51 -25.06 -7.60
N GLN A 315 20.89 -24.27 -8.61
CA GLN A 315 21.17 -22.83 -8.43
C GLN A 315 19.95 -22.01 -7.99
N TYR A 316 18.74 -22.53 -8.13
CA TYR A 316 17.48 -21.89 -7.77
C TYR A 316 16.89 -22.39 -6.44
N VAL A 317 17.70 -23.06 -5.62
CA VAL A 317 17.33 -23.52 -4.29
C VAL A 317 18.08 -22.69 -3.25
N MET A 318 17.37 -22.22 -2.23
CA MET A 318 17.94 -21.50 -1.09
C MET A 318 17.41 -22.12 0.20
N ASP A 319 18.30 -22.28 1.18
CA ASP A 319 17.89 -22.59 2.54
C ASP A 319 17.15 -21.38 3.12
N SER A 320 15.99 -21.59 3.75
CA SER A 320 15.33 -20.52 4.49
C SER A 320 16.17 -20.19 5.73
N GLY A 321 17.12 -19.27 5.60
CA GLY A 321 17.88 -18.77 6.73
C GLY A 321 16.94 -18.22 7.82
N ASP A 322 16.97 -18.89 8.97
CA ASP A 322 16.63 -18.38 10.31
C ASP A 322 15.29 -17.61 10.47
N ARG A 323 14.18 -18.24 10.07
CA ARG A 323 12.90 -17.94 10.73
C ARG A 323 12.86 -18.69 12.06
N ALA A 324 13.28 -18.00 13.12
CA ALA A 324 13.21 -18.40 14.52
C ALA A 324 12.35 -19.65 14.81
N GLY A 325 13.00 -20.81 14.97
CA GLY A 325 12.40 -22.00 15.59
C GLY A 325 11.52 -22.91 14.72
N LEU A 326 11.43 -22.72 13.39
CA LEU A 326 10.80 -23.67 12.47
C LEU A 326 11.85 -24.46 11.68
N PRO A 327 11.62 -25.76 11.36
CA PRO A 327 12.53 -26.52 10.50
C PRO A 327 12.73 -25.78 9.18
N SER A 328 13.98 -25.66 8.74
CA SER A 328 14.39 -24.94 7.53
C SER A 328 13.68 -25.51 6.30
N GLU A 329 12.55 -24.92 5.92
CA GLU A 329 11.83 -25.29 4.72
C GLU A 329 12.56 -24.67 3.52
N ARG A 330 13.29 -25.49 2.76
CA ARG A 330 13.98 -25.03 1.55
C ARG A 330 13.02 -24.33 0.61
N ILE A 331 13.41 -23.15 0.13
CA ILE A 331 12.61 -22.35 -0.79
C ILE A 331 13.28 -22.45 -2.16
N SER A 332 12.48 -22.70 -3.20
CA SER A 332 12.98 -22.75 -4.57
C SER A 332 12.09 -21.95 -5.51
N ALA A 333 12.66 -21.52 -6.65
CA ALA A 333 11.88 -20.90 -7.71
C ALA A 333 10.84 -21.85 -8.33
N PHE A 334 11.00 -23.17 -8.13
CA PHE A 334 10.13 -24.19 -8.72
C PHE A 334 8.92 -24.56 -7.88
N GLY A 335 8.77 -24.00 -6.68
CA GLY A 335 7.57 -24.22 -5.84
C GLY A 335 7.24 -25.71 -5.69
N ARG A 336 6.03 -26.11 -6.10
CA ARG A 336 5.55 -27.50 -6.06
C ARG A 336 5.64 -28.24 -7.39
N ASN A 337 6.50 -27.80 -8.31
CA ASN A 337 6.67 -28.47 -9.61
C ASN A 337 7.07 -29.94 -9.41
N PRO A 338 6.24 -30.92 -9.84
CA PRO A 338 6.42 -32.32 -9.49
C PRO A 338 7.69 -32.94 -10.08
N GLU A 339 8.14 -32.45 -11.24
CA GLU A 339 9.25 -33.03 -12.01
C GLU A 339 10.61 -32.75 -11.37
N VAL A 340 10.71 -31.66 -10.62
CA VAL A 340 11.95 -31.23 -9.95
C VAL A 340 11.83 -31.26 -8.43
N LEU A 341 10.68 -31.62 -7.88
CA LEU A 341 10.42 -31.58 -6.44
C LEU A 341 11.40 -32.45 -5.64
N ASP A 342 11.68 -33.65 -6.12
CA ASP A 342 12.61 -34.58 -5.46
C ASP A 342 14.05 -34.07 -5.52
N LEU A 343 14.43 -33.43 -6.64
CA LEU A 343 15.73 -32.79 -6.78
C LEU A 343 15.85 -31.61 -5.81
N VAL A 344 14.87 -30.71 -5.78
CA VAL A 344 14.85 -29.55 -4.87
C VAL A 344 14.94 -29.98 -3.40
N LYS A 345 14.36 -31.13 -3.02
CA LYS A 345 14.45 -31.66 -1.66
C LYS A 345 15.81 -32.31 -1.33
N SER A 346 16.58 -32.70 -2.34
CA SER A 346 17.86 -33.41 -2.16
C SER A 346 19.09 -32.49 -2.24
N VAL A 347 18.99 -31.37 -2.98
CA VAL A 347 19.96 -30.26 -3.00
C VAL A 347 19.87 -29.50 -1.69
#